data_AF-E5FQK7-F1
#
_entry.id   AF-E5FQK7-F1
#
_cell.length_a   1.000
_cell.length_b   1.000
_cell.length_c   1.000
_cell.angle_alpha   90.00
_cell.angle_beta   90.00
_cell.angle_gamma   90.00
#
_symmetry.space_group_name_H-M   'P 1'
#
loop_
_entity.id
_entity.type
_entity.pdbx_description
1 polymer ?
#
loop_
_entity_poly.entity_id
_entity_poly.type
_entity_poly.pdbx_seq_one_letter_code
_entity_poly.pdbx_strand_id
1 'polypeptide(L)'
;PGTTRGAELEAAINELKDGEILLVENTRFEDIDGKKESKNDPELGKYWASLGDGIFVNDAFGTAHRAHASNVGISANVDKAVAGFLLENEIAYIQEAVEAPERPFVAILGGSKVSDKIGVIENLLSKADKVIIGGGMAYTFLKAQGYEIGTSLVEDDKLD
;
A
#
# COMPACT_ATOMS: atom_id res chain seq x y z
N PRO A 1 8.85 -26.18 -1.57
CA PRO A 1 7.80 -26.50 -0.57
C PRO A 1 6.57 -25.59 -0.73
N GLY A 2 5.40 -26.18 -1.05
CA GLY A 2 4.12 -25.45 -1.18
C GLY A 2 3.48 -25.17 0.17
N THR A 3 4.24 -24.66 1.13
CA THR A 3 3.83 -24.45 2.53
C THR A 3 4.24 -23.06 3.02
N THR A 4 3.57 -22.57 4.05
CA THR A 4 3.84 -21.28 4.71
C THR A 4 4.74 -21.39 5.94
N ARG A 5 4.90 -22.60 6.49
CA ARG A 5 5.70 -22.92 7.69
C ARG A 5 6.03 -24.41 7.80
N GLY A 6 6.97 -24.74 8.69
CA GLY A 6 7.30 -26.10 9.12
C GLY A 6 8.66 -26.60 8.61
N ALA A 7 9.06 -27.78 9.11
CA ALA A 7 10.40 -28.34 8.91
C ALA A 7 10.80 -28.54 7.44
N GLU A 8 9.85 -28.83 6.55
CA GLU A 8 10.14 -28.95 5.10
C GLU A 8 10.56 -27.60 4.50
N LEU A 9 9.91 -26.51 4.91
CA LEU A 9 10.28 -25.16 4.47
C LEU A 9 11.64 -24.76 5.05
N GLU A 10 11.87 -25.00 6.33
CA GLU A 10 13.14 -24.71 7.01
C GLU A 10 14.31 -25.46 6.36
N ALA A 11 14.15 -26.76 6.06
CA ALA A 11 15.16 -27.56 5.37
C ALA A 11 15.45 -27.01 3.97
N ALA A 12 14.40 -26.70 3.20
CA ALA A 12 14.56 -26.15 1.85
C ALA A 12 15.26 -24.79 1.84
N ILE A 13 15.04 -23.96 2.86
CA ILE A 13 15.75 -22.67 3.02
C ILE A 13 17.22 -22.89 3.36
N ASN A 14 17.54 -23.80 4.28
CA ASN A 14 18.91 -24.12 4.68
C ASN A 14 19.76 -24.74 3.54
N GLU A 15 19.12 -25.33 2.54
CA GLU A 15 19.78 -25.93 1.38
C GLU A 15 20.08 -24.92 0.25
N LEU A 16 19.57 -23.69 0.34
CA LEU A 16 19.79 -22.65 -0.67
C LEU A 16 21.26 -22.26 -0.75
N LYS A 17 21.76 -22.17 -1.98
CA LYS A 17 23.09 -21.64 -2.29
C LYS A 17 23.00 -20.19 -2.77
N ASP A 18 24.14 -19.52 -2.77
CA ASP A 18 24.27 -18.16 -3.29
C ASP A 18 23.66 -18.03 -4.69
N GLY A 19 22.68 -17.13 -4.82
CA GLY A 19 21.98 -16.85 -6.07
C GLY A 19 20.75 -17.73 -6.35
N GLU A 20 20.45 -18.72 -5.50
CA GLU A 20 19.21 -19.49 -5.60
C GLU A 20 18.03 -18.73 -4.97
N ILE A 21 16.82 -19.03 -5.47
CA ILE A 21 15.59 -18.33 -5.08
C ILE A 21 14.57 -19.37 -4.64
N LEU A 22 13.95 -19.12 -3.49
CA LEU A 22 12.80 -19.87 -2.98
C LEU A 22 11.60 -18.94 -2.86
N LEU A 23 10.45 -19.43 -3.31
CA LEU A 23 9.16 -18.77 -3.10
C LEU A 23 8.35 -19.56 -2.07
N VAL A 24 7.99 -18.89 -0.97
CA VAL A 24 7.06 -19.43 0.03
C VAL A 24 5.63 -19.42 -0.56
N GLU A 25 4.78 -20.31 -0.10
CA GLU A 25 3.36 -20.32 -0.49
C GLU A 25 2.64 -19.02 -0.09
N ASN A 26 1.49 -18.76 -0.70
CA ASN A 26 0.67 -17.58 -0.46
C ASN A 26 0.50 -17.26 1.04
N THR A 27 0.99 -16.10 1.48
CA THR A 27 0.98 -15.66 2.88
C THR A 27 -0.43 -15.65 3.48
N ARG A 28 -1.46 -15.40 2.67
CA ARG A 28 -2.86 -15.39 3.11
C ARG A 28 -3.47 -16.77 3.31
N PHE A 29 -2.75 -17.86 3.06
CA PHE A 29 -3.18 -19.17 3.55
C PHE A 29 -3.20 -19.20 5.09
N GLU A 30 -2.35 -18.40 5.74
CA GLU A 30 -2.41 -18.18 7.20
C GLU A 30 -3.63 -17.36 7.64
N ASP A 31 -4.43 -16.82 6.70
CA ASP A 31 -5.67 -16.15 7.04
C ASP A 31 -6.86 -17.09 7.24
N ILE A 32 -6.77 -18.34 6.77
CA ILE A 32 -7.83 -19.35 6.91
C ILE A 32 -8.16 -19.56 8.40
N ASP A 33 -7.13 -19.67 9.23
CA ASP A 33 -7.26 -19.87 10.68
C ASP A 33 -6.91 -18.58 11.45
N GLY A 34 -7.87 -17.67 11.55
CA GLY A 34 -7.78 -16.51 12.44
C GLY A 34 -7.19 -15.25 11.84
N LYS A 35 -7.05 -15.16 10.51
CA LYS A 35 -6.54 -13.97 9.80
C LYS A 35 -5.13 -13.57 10.23
N LYS A 36 -4.23 -14.55 10.44
CA LYS A 36 -2.92 -14.30 11.07
C LYS A 36 -2.04 -13.37 10.24
N GLU A 37 -2.07 -13.50 8.91
CA GLU A 37 -1.34 -12.62 8.02
C GLU A 37 -1.94 -11.20 8.03
N SER A 38 -3.23 -11.09 7.72
CA SER A 38 -3.93 -9.80 7.58
C SER A 38 -4.10 -9.03 8.90
N LYS A 39 -3.96 -9.69 10.05
CA LYS A 39 -4.02 -9.07 11.39
C LYS A 39 -2.67 -8.95 12.09
N ASN A 40 -1.57 -9.24 11.40
CA ASN A 40 -0.22 -9.17 11.97
C ASN A 40 -0.08 -9.99 13.26
N ASP A 41 -0.34 -11.30 13.15
CA ASP A 41 -0.14 -12.22 14.25
C ASP A 41 1.34 -12.20 14.70
N PRO A 42 1.60 -11.94 16.00
CA PRO A 42 2.97 -11.80 16.50
C PRO A 42 3.84 -13.05 16.32
N GLU A 43 3.25 -14.23 16.49
CA GLU A 43 3.98 -15.50 16.35
C GLU A 43 4.32 -15.79 14.89
N LEU A 44 3.42 -15.46 13.97
CA LEU A 44 3.67 -15.62 12.53
C LEU A 44 4.80 -14.72 12.03
N GLY A 45 4.77 -13.43 12.40
CA GLY A 45 5.83 -12.48 12.02
C GLY A 45 7.20 -12.89 12.57
N LYS A 46 7.23 -13.35 13.83
CA LYS A 46 8.44 -13.87 14.48
C LYS A 46 8.96 -15.15 13.82
N TYR A 47 8.06 -16.08 13.49
CA TYR A 47 8.43 -17.30 12.79
C TYR A 47 9.06 -16.98 11.43
N TRP A 48 8.41 -16.17 10.59
CA TRP A 48 8.97 -15.83 9.28
C TRP A 48 10.28 -15.05 9.36
N ALA A 49 10.44 -14.16 10.34
CA ALA A 49 11.72 -13.48 10.57
C ALA A 49 12.85 -14.44 10.93
N SER A 50 12.55 -15.51 11.68
CA SER A 50 13.55 -16.52 12.07
C SER A 50 14.08 -17.38 10.93
N LEU A 51 13.45 -17.33 9.74
CA LEU A 51 13.88 -18.09 8.57
C LEU A 51 15.05 -17.44 7.82
N GLY A 52 15.39 -16.18 8.12
CA GLY A 52 16.46 -15.44 7.46
C GLY A 52 17.54 -14.96 8.42
N ASP A 53 18.58 -14.33 7.86
CA ASP A 53 19.76 -13.88 8.58
C ASP A 53 19.63 -12.45 9.15
N GLY A 54 18.45 -12.09 9.67
CA GLY A 54 18.22 -10.77 10.29
C GLY A 54 18.12 -9.60 9.31
N ILE A 55 18.01 -9.86 8.00
CA ILE A 55 17.77 -8.85 6.97
C ILE A 55 16.41 -9.09 6.32
N PHE A 56 15.58 -8.06 6.29
CA PHE A 56 14.30 -8.06 5.57
C PHE A 56 14.26 -6.91 4.57
N VAL A 57 13.89 -7.23 3.34
CA VAL A 57 13.68 -6.24 2.27
C VAL A 57 12.18 -6.19 1.96
N ASN A 58 11.54 -5.05 2.20
CA ASN A 58 10.17 -4.82 1.75
C ASN A 58 10.20 -4.12 0.39
N ASP A 59 9.71 -4.80 -0.63
CA ASP A 59 9.57 -4.24 -1.98
C ASP A 59 8.11 -4.23 -2.47
N ALA A 60 7.15 -4.24 -1.52
CA ALA A 60 5.71 -4.34 -1.79
C ALA A 60 4.95 -3.08 -1.31
N PHE A 61 5.06 -1.97 -2.04
CA PHE A 61 4.37 -0.71 -1.71
C PHE A 61 2.84 -0.87 -1.55
N GLY A 62 2.22 -1.71 -2.38
CA GLY A 62 0.76 -1.93 -2.37
C GLY A 62 0.19 -2.43 -1.03
N THR A 63 1.01 -3.03 -0.15
CA THR A 63 0.58 -3.44 1.20
C THR A 63 1.23 -2.62 2.32
N ALA A 64 2.10 -1.66 1.99
CA ALA A 64 2.82 -0.84 2.98
C ALA A 64 1.89 -0.01 3.88
N HIS A 65 0.67 0.29 3.42
CA HIS A 65 -0.36 0.98 4.21
C HIS A 65 -1.11 0.08 5.21
N ARG A 66 -0.76 -1.21 5.31
CA ARG A 66 -1.39 -2.18 6.23
C ARG A 66 -0.34 -2.87 7.09
N ALA A 67 -0.66 -3.07 8.36
CA ALA A 67 0.15 -3.88 9.26
C ALA A 67 -0.23 -5.37 9.11
N HIS A 68 0.58 -6.11 8.37
CA HIS A 68 0.48 -7.56 8.19
C HIS A 68 1.71 -8.28 8.78
N ALA A 69 1.62 -9.60 8.94
CA ALA A 69 2.77 -10.38 9.41
C ALA A 69 3.92 -10.35 8.40
N SER A 70 3.63 -10.42 7.09
CA SER A 70 4.64 -10.41 6.02
C SER A 70 5.39 -9.09 5.81
N ASN A 71 4.93 -7.99 6.43
CA ASN A 71 5.63 -6.70 6.37
C ASN A 71 6.04 -6.23 7.76
N VAL A 72 5.10 -5.73 8.57
CA VAL A 72 5.35 -5.17 9.90
C VAL A 72 5.79 -6.27 10.86
N GLY A 73 5.19 -7.46 10.77
CA GLY A 73 5.54 -8.60 11.63
C GLY A 73 6.98 -9.05 11.47
N ILE A 74 7.43 -9.28 10.23
CA ILE A 74 8.83 -9.63 9.95
C ILE A 74 9.76 -8.48 10.33
N SER A 75 9.43 -7.25 9.90
CA SER A 75 10.26 -6.05 10.17
C SER A 75 10.51 -5.84 11.67
N ALA A 76 9.54 -6.16 12.52
CA ALA A 76 9.64 -6.01 13.97
C ALA A 76 10.54 -7.07 14.65
N ASN A 77 10.95 -8.12 13.93
CA ASN A 77 11.68 -9.27 14.47
C ASN A 77 13.03 -9.51 13.77
N VAL A 78 13.52 -8.56 12.97
CA VAL A 78 14.84 -8.62 12.31
C VAL A 78 15.73 -7.46 12.73
N ASP A 79 17.05 -7.60 12.55
CA ASP A 79 18.01 -6.53 12.87
C ASP A 79 17.92 -5.35 11.89
N LYS A 80 17.66 -5.63 10.61
CA LYS A 80 17.58 -4.62 9.54
C LYS A 80 16.38 -4.86 8.64
N ALA A 81 15.42 -3.95 8.69
CA ALA A 81 14.35 -3.84 7.70
C ALA A 81 14.65 -2.67 6.75
N VAL A 82 14.70 -2.94 5.44
CA VAL A 82 15.05 -1.96 4.41
C VAL A 82 14.02 -1.94 3.28
N ALA A 83 13.94 -0.82 2.56
CA ALA A 83 13.15 -0.74 1.34
C ALA A 83 13.92 -1.39 0.17
N GLY A 84 13.22 -2.16 -0.65
CA GLY A 84 13.70 -2.53 -1.98
C GLY A 84 13.59 -1.35 -2.95
N PHE A 85 14.09 -1.52 -4.17
CA PHE A 85 14.15 -0.43 -5.15
C PHE A 85 12.77 0.05 -5.62
N LEU A 86 11.79 -0.83 -5.74
CA LEU A 86 10.43 -0.41 -6.12
C LEU A 86 9.83 0.42 -4.98
N LEU A 87 9.94 -0.06 -3.74
CA LEU A 87 9.42 0.67 -2.59
C LEU A 87 10.15 2.02 -2.40
N GLU A 88 11.47 2.05 -2.56
CA GLU A 88 12.27 3.28 -2.50
C GLU A 88 11.82 4.30 -3.55
N ASN A 89 11.65 3.88 -4.80
CA ASN A 89 11.18 4.74 -5.87
C ASN A 89 9.75 5.26 -5.59
N GLU A 90 8.83 4.40 -5.15
CA GLU A 90 7.46 4.81 -4.80
C GLU A 90 7.45 5.85 -3.68
N ILE A 91 8.27 5.68 -2.63
CA ILE A 91 8.45 6.67 -1.57
C ILE A 91 9.00 7.97 -2.14
N ALA A 92 10.05 7.91 -2.96
CA ALA A 92 10.68 9.08 -3.54
C ALA A 92 9.69 9.88 -4.40
N TYR A 93 8.95 9.24 -5.31
CA TYR A 93 7.96 9.91 -6.16
C TYR A 93 6.83 10.55 -5.35
N ILE A 94 6.31 9.85 -4.34
CA ILE A 94 5.23 10.38 -3.52
C ILE A 94 5.75 11.55 -2.68
N GLN A 95 6.92 11.41 -2.07
CA GLN A 95 7.51 12.45 -1.25
C GLN A 95 7.86 13.69 -2.08
N GLU A 96 8.47 13.52 -3.25
CA GLU A 96 8.77 14.61 -4.18
C GLU A 96 7.49 15.32 -4.62
N ALA A 97 6.46 14.57 -5.03
CA ALA A 97 5.18 15.13 -5.46
C ALA A 97 4.42 15.86 -4.34
N VAL A 98 4.63 15.47 -3.07
CA VAL A 98 3.81 15.92 -1.94
C VAL A 98 4.53 16.91 -1.01
N GLU A 99 5.85 16.86 -0.86
CA GLU A 99 6.58 17.73 0.08
C GLU A 99 7.28 18.91 -0.59
N ALA A 100 7.90 18.67 -1.75
CA ALA A 100 8.66 19.69 -2.47
C ALA A 100 8.47 19.57 -4.00
N PRO A 101 7.23 19.66 -4.51
CA PRO A 101 7.00 19.46 -5.93
C PRO A 101 7.64 20.58 -6.75
N GLU A 102 8.28 20.22 -7.87
CA GLU A 102 8.72 21.20 -8.86
C GLU A 102 7.49 21.96 -9.41
N ARG A 103 7.56 23.29 -9.39
CA ARG A 103 6.44 24.13 -9.82
C ARG A 103 6.57 24.52 -11.30
N PRO A 104 5.46 24.57 -12.07
CA PRO A 104 4.08 24.45 -11.60
C PRO A 104 3.62 23.00 -11.33
N PHE A 105 3.11 22.75 -10.12
CA PHE A 105 2.54 21.47 -9.71
C PHE A 105 1.04 21.43 -9.99
N VAL A 106 0.62 20.54 -10.90
CA VAL A 106 -0.79 20.35 -11.27
C VAL A 106 -1.26 18.97 -10.83
N ALA A 107 -2.22 18.93 -9.91
CA ALA A 107 -2.87 17.68 -9.51
C ALA A 107 -4.07 17.39 -10.43
N ILE A 108 -4.16 16.16 -10.94
CA ILE A 108 -5.31 15.69 -11.72
C ILE A 108 -6.00 14.59 -10.93
N LEU A 109 -7.25 14.83 -10.52
CA LEU A 109 -8.03 13.92 -9.70
C LEU A 109 -9.27 13.46 -10.46
N GLY A 110 -9.52 12.15 -10.42
CA GLY A 110 -10.68 11.54 -11.05
C GLY A 110 -11.17 10.33 -10.26
N GLY A 111 -12.13 9.62 -10.85
CA GLY A 111 -12.84 8.53 -10.20
C GLY A 111 -14.34 8.75 -10.24
N SER A 112 -15.09 7.81 -9.69
CA SER A 112 -16.56 7.86 -9.67
C SER A 112 -17.12 8.64 -8.48
N LYS A 113 -16.39 8.69 -7.35
CA LYS A 113 -16.87 9.24 -6.08
C LYS A 113 -15.89 10.26 -5.51
N VAL A 114 -16.43 11.35 -4.97
CA VAL A 114 -15.70 12.37 -4.20
C VAL A 114 -15.27 11.79 -2.86
N SER A 115 -16.13 11.01 -2.20
CA SER A 115 -15.90 10.47 -0.84
C SER A 115 -14.57 9.70 -0.70
N ASP A 116 -14.22 8.91 -1.71
CA ASP A 116 -12.97 8.14 -1.77
C ASP A 116 -11.69 9.01 -1.93
N LYS A 117 -11.84 10.33 -2.13
CA LYS A 117 -10.76 11.25 -2.54
C LYS A 117 -10.69 12.55 -1.73
N ILE A 118 -11.62 12.81 -0.80
CA ILE A 118 -11.66 14.07 -0.01
C ILE A 118 -10.31 14.36 0.65
N GLY A 119 -9.76 13.42 1.43
CA GLY A 119 -8.49 13.65 2.12
C GLY A 119 -7.30 13.87 1.16
N VAL A 120 -7.34 13.28 -0.03
CA VAL A 120 -6.33 13.53 -1.07
C VAL A 120 -6.49 14.93 -1.66
N ILE A 121 -7.73 15.36 -1.93
CA ILE A 121 -8.03 16.72 -2.41
C ILE A 121 -7.55 17.76 -1.39
N GLU A 122 -7.91 17.61 -0.11
CA GLU A 122 -7.53 18.54 0.96
C GLU A 122 -6.01 18.68 1.09
N ASN A 123 -5.27 17.57 1.11
CA ASN A 123 -3.81 17.59 1.16
C ASN A 123 -3.23 18.28 -0.09
N LEU A 124 -3.71 17.94 -1.29
CA LEU A 124 -3.17 18.49 -2.54
C LEU A 124 -3.55 19.97 -2.76
N LEU A 125 -4.70 20.44 -2.27
CA LEU A 125 -5.08 21.86 -2.36
C LEU A 125 -4.09 22.79 -1.67
N SER A 126 -3.43 22.32 -0.60
CA SER A 126 -2.40 23.10 0.10
C SER A 126 -1.06 23.16 -0.65
N LYS A 127 -0.87 22.32 -1.67
CA LYS A 127 0.43 22.04 -2.30
C LYS A 127 0.46 22.37 -3.79
N ALA A 128 -0.56 21.95 -4.54
CA ALA A 128 -0.65 22.14 -5.98
C ALA A 128 -0.98 23.59 -6.36
N ASP A 129 -0.39 24.08 -7.45
CA ASP A 129 -0.75 25.36 -8.05
C ASP A 129 -2.12 25.31 -8.72
N LYS A 130 -2.49 24.13 -9.24
CA LYS A 130 -3.76 23.89 -9.91
C LYS A 130 -4.25 22.47 -9.58
N VAL A 131 -5.56 22.34 -9.41
CA VAL A 131 -6.23 21.05 -9.28
C VAL A 131 -7.26 20.91 -10.39
N ILE A 132 -7.15 19.84 -11.17
CA ILE A 132 -8.08 19.50 -12.24
C ILE A 132 -8.92 18.32 -11.76
N ILE A 133 -10.24 18.51 -11.69
CA ILE A 133 -11.19 17.46 -11.32
C ILE A 133 -11.88 16.93 -12.58
N GLY A 134 -11.84 15.61 -12.76
CA GLY A 134 -12.51 14.89 -13.84
C GLY A 134 -13.27 13.65 -13.35
N GLY A 135 -13.79 12.85 -14.28
CA GLY A 135 -14.55 11.64 -13.95
C GLY A 135 -15.94 11.91 -13.35
N GLY A 136 -16.56 10.90 -12.74
CA GLY A 136 -17.88 11.01 -12.12
C GLY A 136 -17.93 11.97 -10.94
N MET A 137 -16.82 12.08 -10.19
CA MET A 137 -16.74 12.99 -9.04
C MET A 137 -16.89 14.48 -9.43
N ALA A 138 -16.55 14.86 -10.67
CA ALA A 138 -16.70 16.24 -11.14
C ALA A 138 -18.15 16.74 -11.09
N TYR A 139 -19.13 15.86 -11.30
CA TYR A 139 -20.55 16.24 -11.27
C TYR A 139 -21.05 16.61 -9.87
N THR A 140 -20.45 16.07 -8.82
CA THR A 140 -20.78 16.47 -7.44
C THR A 140 -20.34 17.92 -7.21
N PHE A 141 -19.14 18.31 -7.65
CA PHE A 141 -18.68 19.71 -7.60
C PHE A 141 -19.51 20.65 -8.48
N LEU A 142 -19.86 20.23 -9.71
CA LEU A 142 -20.71 21.02 -10.60
C LEU A 142 -22.11 21.22 -10.00
N LYS A 143 -22.70 20.18 -9.40
CA LYS A 143 -24.00 20.29 -8.72
C LYS A 143 -23.94 21.21 -7.50
N ALA A 144 -22.85 21.16 -6.71
CA ALA A 144 -22.63 22.08 -5.59
C ALA A 144 -22.54 23.55 -6.03
N GLN A 145 -22.05 23.81 -7.24
CA GLN A 145 -22.05 25.15 -7.86
C GLN A 145 -23.40 25.54 -8.50
N GLY A 146 -24.42 24.68 -8.43
CA GLY A 146 -25.76 24.93 -8.97
C GLY A 146 -25.94 24.57 -10.45
N TYR A 147 -24.99 23.87 -11.07
CA TYR A 147 -25.15 23.40 -12.45
C TYR A 147 -26.06 22.17 -12.54
N GLU A 148 -26.80 22.06 -13.64
CA GLU A 148 -27.57 20.87 -13.98
C GLU A 148 -26.64 19.75 -14.47
N ILE A 149 -26.75 18.56 -13.88
CA ILE A 149 -25.89 17.41 -14.18
C ILE A 149 -26.63 16.24 -14.86
N GLY A 150 -27.91 16.40 -15.18
CA GLY A 150 -28.76 15.35 -15.74
C GLY A 150 -28.80 14.10 -14.85
N THR A 151 -28.56 12.92 -15.44
CA THR A 151 -28.52 11.63 -14.73
C THR A 151 -27.10 11.21 -14.34
N SER A 152 -26.16 12.15 -14.29
CA SER A 152 -24.77 11.85 -13.93
C SER A 152 -24.64 11.43 -12.46
N LEU A 153 -23.59 10.64 -12.17
CA LEU A 153 -23.32 10.15 -10.81
C LEU A 153 -23.02 11.32 -9.86
N VAL A 154 -23.69 11.35 -8.71
CA VAL A 154 -23.53 12.39 -7.69
C VAL A 154 -23.64 11.82 -6.29
N GLU A 155 -22.86 12.38 -5.36
CA GLU A 155 -22.95 12.11 -3.92
C GLU A 155 -23.62 13.32 -3.25
N ASP A 156 -24.95 13.26 -3.09
CA ASP A 156 -25.74 14.37 -2.52
C ASP A 156 -25.33 14.72 -1.07
N ASP A 157 -24.77 13.76 -0.33
CA ASP A 157 -24.25 13.95 1.03
C ASP A 157 -22.87 14.63 1.09
N LYS A 158 -22.29 14.98 -0.07
CA LYS A 158 -20.97 15.62 -0.25
C LYS A 158 -21.03 16.92 -1.04
N LEU A 159 -22.18 17.60 -1.05
CA LEU A 159 -22.36 18.88 -1.74
C LEU A 159 -21.85 20.09 -0.91
N ASP A 160 -21.74 19.92 0.41
CA ASP A 160 -21.26 20.93 1.36
C ASP A 160 -19.86 20.63 1.89
#